data_AF-A0A3P9I719-F1
#
_entry.id   AF-A0A3P9I719-F1
#
_cell.length_a   1.000
_cell.length_b   1.000
_cell.length_c   1.000
_cell.angle_alpha   90.00
_cell.angle_beta   90.00
_cell.angle_gamma   90.00
#
_symmetry.space_group_name_H-M   'P 1'
#
loop_
_entity.id
_entity.type
_entity.pdbx_description
1 polymer ?
#
loop_
_entity_poly.entity_id
_entity_poly.type
_entity_poly.pdbx_seq_one_letter_code
_entity_poly.pdbx_strand_id
1 'polypeptide(L)'
;MAGSKVKQDMPPPGGYAAFDYKRNLPKRGLSGYSMFGIGIGIMVFGYWRLFSWNRERRRLQIEELEARIALLPLLQAEHDRRTLRMLRENLEEEAIVMKDVPGWKVGESVFHTDRWTTPLTEELFHLRPREELLHKRFGFLCQSMDPLQFAYRPGIRVEDAVIFLLDRALSHLDQTGSSVSHVSTSPGLLLRD
;
A
#
# COMPACT_ATOMS: atom_id res chain seq x y z
N MET A 1 -14.81 108.49 -10.35
CA MET A 1 -13.79 107.70 -9.63
C MET A 1 -13.53 106.43 -10.42
N ALA A 2 -12.31 106.24 -10.95
CA ALA A 2 -11.95 105.02 -11.66
C ALA A 2 -11.59 103.94 -10.62
N GLY A 3 -12.41 102.89 -10.50
CA GLY A 3 -12.16 101.77 -9.60
C GLY A 3 -10.99 100.91 -10.08
N SER A 4 -10.11 100.51 -9.16
CA SER A 4 -8.97 99.64 -9.45
C SER A 4 -9.43 98.31 -10.06
N LYS A 5 -8.84 97.91 -11.19
CA LYS A 5 -9.21 96.70 -11.93
C LYS A 5 -8.57 95.48 -11.27
N VAL A 6 -9.27 94.86 -10.32
CA VAL A 6 -8.87 93.57 -9.72
C VAL A 6 -9.18 92.45 -10.72
N LYS A 7 -8.16 91.73 -11.19
CA LYS A 7 -8.31 90.54 -12.03
C LYS A 7 -8.55 89.34 -11.10
N GLN A 8 -9.82 89.04 -10.87
CA GLN A 8 -10.23 87.91 -10.05
C GLN A 8 -10.28 86.64 -10.92
N ASP A 9 -9.76 85.53 -10.39
CA ASP A 9 -9.92 84.23 -11.04
C ASP A 9 -11.39 83.81 -10.98
N MET A 10 -12.00 83.73 -12.15
CA MET A 10 -13.39 83.36 -12.35
C MET A 10 -13.47 82.14 -13.27
N PRO A 11 -14.50 81.27 -13.12
CA PRO A 11 -14.71 80.20 -14.09
C PRO A 11 -14.88 80.81 -15.49
N PRO A 12 -14.46 80.09 -16.54
CA PRO A 12 -14.60 80.58 -17.91
C PRO A 12 -16.09 80.86 -18.22
N PRO A 13 -16.38 81.88 -19.04
CA PRO A 13 -17.76 82.16 -19.45
C PRO A 13 -18.31 80.94 -20.20
N GLY A 14 -19.23 80.20 -19.56
CA GLY A 14 -19.74 78.91 -20.03
C GLY A 14 -19.65 77.77 -18.99
N GLY A 15 -18.92 77.94 -17.90
CA GLY A 15 -18.79 76.94 -16.83
C GLY A 15 -17.83 75.79 -17.18
N TYR A 16 -17.63 74.87 -16.22
CA TYR A 16 -16.82 73.67 -16.42
C TYR A 16 -17.63 72.54 -17.06
N ALA A 17 -16.93 71.59 -17.70
CA ALA A 17 -17.56 70.40 -18.28
C ALA A 17 -18.31 69.60 -17.22
N ALA A 18 -19.43 68.99 -17.63
CA ALA A 18 -20.21 68.12 -16.76
C ALA A 18 -19.35 66.92 -16.32
N PHE A 19 -19.25 66.72 -15.01
CA PHE A 19 -18.52 65.60 -14.41
C PHE A 19 -19.52 64.50 -14.03
N ASP A 20 -19.25 63.28 -14.47
CA ASP A 20 -20.05 62.12 -14.10
C ASP A 20 -19.78 61.72 -12.65
N TYR A 21 -20.59 62.27 -11.76
CA TYR A 21 -20.53 61.99 -10.33
C TYR A 21 -21.22 60.66 -9.95
N LYS A 22 -21.95 60.04 -10.89
CA LYS A 22 -22.69 58.79 -10.68
C LYS A 22 -21.80 57.58 -10.94
N ARG A 23 -21.94 56.56 -10.09
CA ARG A 23 -21.24 55.29 -10.24
C ARG A 23 -21.71 54.54 -11.50
N ASN A 24 -20.80 54.26 -12.44
CA ASN A 24 -21.08 53.60 -13.72
C ASN A 24 -20.62 52.12 -13.73
N LEU A 25 -21.23 51.26 -12.91
CA LEU A 25 -20.86 49.84 -12.88
C LEU A 25 -21.50 49.04 -14.03
N PRO A 26 -20.72 48.47 -14.97
CA PRO A 26 -21.27 47.63 -16.02
C PRO A 26 -21.71 46.28 -15.46
N LYS A 27 -22.93 45.84 -15.80
CA LYS A 27 -23.40 44.49 -15.50
C LYS A 27 -22.68 43.49 -16.42
N ARG A 28 -21.56 42.94 -15.95
CA ARG A 28 -20.74 41.95 -16.67
C ARG A 28 -21.08 40.54 -16.17
N GLY A 29 -21.10 39.58 -17.09
CA GLY A 29 -21.27 38.16 -16.79
C GLY A 29 -22.57 37.53 -17.31
N LEU A 30 -22.64 36.21 -17.22
CA LEU A 30 -23.81 35.41 -17.57
C LEU A 30 -24.85 35.50 -16.44
N SER A 31 -26.13 35.40 -16.81
CA SER A 31 -27.22 35.31 -15.82
C SER A 31 -27.06 34.06 -14.95
N GLY A 32 -27.55 34.10 -13.70
CA GLY A 32 -27.50 32.95 -12.79
C GLY A 32 -28.15 31.69 -13.39
N TYR A 33 -29.29 31.86 -14.06
CA TYR A 33 -29.97 30.76 -14.76
C TYR A 33 -29.15 30.16 -15.89
N SER A 34 -28.46 30.99 -16.68
CA SER A 34 -27.56 30.48 -17.73
C SER A 34 -26.37 29.71 -17.16
N MET A 35 -25.89 30.09 -15.98
CA MET A 35 -24.79 29.38 -15.32
C MET A 35 -25.24 28.00 -14.82
N PHE A 36 -26.45 27.88 -14.26
CA PHE A 36 -27.04 26.59 -13.91
C PHE A 36 -27.32 25.71 -15.13
N GLY A 37 -27.80 26.29 -16.23
CA GLY A 37 -28.02 25.55 -17.48
C GLY A 37 -26.73 24.90 -18.01
N ILE A 38 -25.63 25.64 -18.00
CA ILE A 38 -24.30 25.12 -18.40
C ILE A 38 -23.83 24.05 -17.41
N GLY A 39 -23.95 24.29 -16.11
CA GLY A 39 -23.55 23.34 -15.08
C GLY A 39 -24.29 22.00 -15.21
N ILE A 40 -25.61 22.04 -15.37
CA ILE A 40 -26.43 20.83 -15.56
C ILE A 40 -26.06 20.13 -16.86
N GLY A 41 -25.84 20.86 -17.95
CA GLY A 41 -25.42 20.29 -19.23
C GLY A 41 -24.11 19.50 -19.13
N ILE A 42 -23.11 20.07 -18.46
CA ILE A 42 -21.82 19.41 -18.22
C ILE A 42 -21.99 18.17 -17.34
N MET A 43 -22.82 18.26 -16.28
CA MET A 43 -23.06 17.13 -15.39
C MET A 43 -23.76 15.97 -16.11
N VAL A 44 -24.82 16.23 -16.88
CA VAL A 44 -25.53 15.20 -17.65
C VAL A 44 -24.59 14.52 -18.65
N PHE A 45 -23.76 15.31 -19.36
CA PHE A 45 -22.76 14.76 -20.27
C PHE A 45 -21.69 13.93 -19.54
N GLY A 46 -21.19 14.42 -18.41
CA GLY A 46 -20.23 13.72 -17.57
C GLY A 46 -20.76 12.38 -17.07
N TYR A 47 -21.98 12.35 -16.55
CA TYR A 47 -22.63 11.10 -16.13
C TYR A 47 -22.80 10.13 -17.29
N TRP A 48 -23.30 10.59 -18.45
CA TRP A 48 -23.44 9.73 -19.63
C TRP A 48 -22.11 9.09 -20.05
N ARG A 49 -21.02 9.88 -20.05
CA ARG A 49 -19.67 9.36 -20.35
C ARG A 49 -19.19 8.37 -19.29
N LEU A 50 -19.39 8.65 -18.00
CA LEU A 50 -19.03 7.75 -16.90
C LEU A 50 -19.79 6.43 -16.96
N PHE A 51 -21.10 6.45 -17.24
CA PHE A 51 -21.89 5.23 -17.40
C PHE A 51 -21.40 4.36 -18.55
N SER A 52 -21.12 4.97 -19.71
CA SER A 52 -20.54 4.26 -20.86
C SER A 52 -19.17 3.67 -20.51
N TRP A 53 -18.32 4.42 -19.81
CA TRP A 53 -16.99 3.94 -19.41
C TRP A 53 -17.04 2.83 -18.36
N ASN A 54 -17.92 2.93 -17.36
CA ASN A 54 -18.07 1.90 -16.34
C ASN A 54 -18.59 0.58 -16.92
N ARG A 55 -19.41 0.62 -17.98
CA ARG A 55 -19.80 -0.58 -18.72
C ARG A 55 -18.59 -1.24 -19.38
N GLU A 56 -17.71 -0.45 -19.98
CA GLU A 56 -16.48 -0.96 -20.61
C GLU A 56 -15.52 -1.56 -19.57
N ARG A 57 -15.27 -0.85 -18.47
CA ARG A 57 -14.44 -1.38 -17.37
C ARG A 57 -14.97 -2.70 -16.82
N ARG A 58 -16.30 -2.86 -16.75
CA ARG A 58 -16.91 -4.12 -16.32
C ARG A 58 -16.65 -5.24 -17.33
N ARG A 59 -16.71 -4.96 -18.64
CA ARG A 59 -16.38 -5.96 -19.68
C ARG A 59 -14.94 -6.43 -19.55
N LEU A 60 -14.00 -5.49 -19.43
CA LEU A 60 -12.58 -5.80 -19.24
C LEU A 60 -12.32 -6.62 -17.95
N GLN A 61 -13.00 -6.28 -16.85
CA GLN A 61 -12.91 -7.06 -15.62
C GLN A 61 -13.46 -8.48 -15.77
N ILE A 62 -14.53 -8.66 -16.54
CA ILE A 62 -15.09 -9.99 -16.83
C ILE A 62 -14.08 -10.79 -17.66
N GLU A 63 -13.49 -10.20 -18.71
CA GLU A 63 -12.45 -10.84 -19.52
C GLU A 63 -11.24 -11.27 -18.67
N GLU A 64 -10.79 -10.42 -17.75
CA GLU A 64 -9.70 -10.74 -16.81
C GLU A 64 -10.07 -11.91 -15.88
N LEU A 65 -11.31 -11.92 -15.36
CA LEU A 65 -11.80 -13.00 -14.51
C LEU A 65 -11.94 -14.31 -15.28
N GLU A 66 -12.44 -14.29 -16.51
CA GLU A 66 -12.54 -15.45 -17.38
C GLU A 66 -11.16 -16.02 -17.71
N ALA A 67 -10.20 -15.15 -18.05
CA ALA A 67 -8.80 -15.55 -18.25
C ALA A 67 -8.20 -16.18 -16.99
N ARG A 68 -8.48 -15.61 -15.82
CA ARG A 68 -8.04 -16.19 -14.54
C ARG A 68 -8.67 -17.55 -14.31
N ILE A 69 -9.98 -17.70 -14.45
CA ILE A 69 -10.71 -18.97 -14.26
C ILE A 69 -10.16 -20.06 -15.17
N ALA A 70 -9.81 -19.73 -16.41
CA ALA A 70 -9.20 -20.67 -17.35
C ALA A 70 -7.83 -21.19 -16.86
N LEU A 71 -7.04 -20.35 -16.19
CA LEU A 71 -5.71 -20.71 -15.66
C LEU A 71 -5.74 -21.33 -14.26
N LEU A 72 -6.78 -21.06 -13.46
CA LEU A 72 -6.93 -21.55 -12.08
C LEU A 72 -6.63 -23.05 -11.90
N PRO A 73 -7.17 -24.00 -12.69
CA PRO A 73 -6.96 -25.42 -12.43
C PRO A 73 -5.48 -25.84 -12.54
N LEU A 74 -4.72 -25.22 -13.46
CA LEU A 74 -3.29 -25.50 -13.61
C LEU A 74 -2.52 -24.94 -12.40
N LEU A 75 -2.77 -23.70 -12.03
CA LEU A 75 -2.12 -23.06 -10.89
C LEU A 75 -2.43 -23.79 -9.57
N GLN A 76 -3.66 -24.25 -9.41
CA GLN A 76 -4.08 -25.04 -8.25
C GLN A 76 -3.31 -26.37 -8.20
N ALA A 77 -3.21 -27.09 -9.32
CA ALA A 77 -2.46 -28.35 -9.37
C ALA A 77 -0.97 -28.17 -9.08
N GLU A 78 -0.35 -27.08 -9.55
CA GLU A 78 1.04 -26.76 -9.21
C GLU A 78 1.21 -26.40 -7.73
N HIS A 79 0.26 -25.65 -7.17
CA HIS A 79 0.26 -25.33 -5.75
C HIS A 79 0.14 -26.58 -4.89
N ASP A 80 -0.82 -27.47 -5.20
CA ASP A 80 -1.05 -28.72 -4.48
C ASP A 80 0.17 -29.65 -4.56
N ARG A 81 0.82 -29.75 -5.73
CA ARG A 81 2.07 -30.51 -5.88
C ARG A 81 3.19 -29.93 -5.01
N ARG A 82 3.30 -28.61 -4.94
CA ARG A 82 4.34 -27.93 -4.15
C ARG A 82 4.12 -28.15 -2.65
N THR A 83 2.89 -28.02 -2.16
CA THR A 83 2.57 -28.20 -0.74
C THR A 83 2.82 -29.64 -0.30
N LEU A 84 2.37 -30.63 -1.08
CA LEU A 84 2.59 -32.04 -0.77
C LEU A 84 4.08 -32.42 -0.79
N ARG A 85 4.88 -31.86 -1.71
CA ARG A 85 6.34 -32.07 -1.72
C ARG A 85 6.99 -31.56 -0.44
N MET A 86 6.68 -30.33 -0.03
CA MET A 86 7.24 -29.74 1.20
C MET A 86 6.83 -30.54 2.45
N LEU A 87 5.56 -30.94 2.54
CA LEU A 87 5.11 -31.78 3.65
C LEU A 87 5.79 -33.15 3.68
N ARG A 88 6.02 -33.73 2.49
CA ARG A 88 6.72 -35.01 2.39
C ARG A 88 8.16 -34.91 2.89
N GLU A 89 8.89 -33.89 2.47
CA GLU A 89 10.24 -33.60 2.94
C GLU A 89 10.26 -33.37 4.46
N ASN A 90 9.32 -32.57 4.99
CA ASN A 90 9.24 -32.30 6.42
C ASN A 90 8.96 -33.57 7.23
N LEU A 91 8.11 -34.47 6.74
CA LEU A 91 7.81 -35.75 7.38
C LEU A 91 9.02 -36.70 7.37
N GLU A 92 9.78 -36.73 6.27
CA GLU A 92 11.00 -37.53 6.17
C GLU A 92 12.07 -37.06 7.16
N GLU A 93 12.27 -35.75 7.28
CA GLU A 93 13.19 -35.15 8.25
C GLU A 93 12.71 -35.33 9.70
N GLU A 94 11.41 -35.18 9.95
CA GLU A 94 10.81 -35.45 11.27
C GLU A 94 11.08 -36.90 11.71
N ALA A 95 10.94 -37.87 10.80
CA ALA A 95 11.22 -39.27 11.10
C ALA A 95 12.68 -39.51 11.49
N ILE A 96 13.61 -38.79 10.85
CA ILE A 96 15.05 -38.89 11.13
C ILE A 96 15.38 -38.26 12.49
N VAL A 97 14.83 -37.07 12.76
CA VAL A 97 15.10 -36.30 13.99
C VAL A 97 14.44 -36.93 15.22
N MET A 98 13.23 -37.46 15.08
CA MET A 98 12.41 -37.93 16.22
C MET A 98 12.54 -39.43 16.51
N LYS A 99 13.44 -40.14 15.83
CA LYS A 99 13.63 -41.60 15.99
C LYS A 99 13.92 -42.04 17.44
N ASP A 100 14.55 -41.18 18.23
CA ASP A 100 15.05 -41.51 19.57
C ASP A 100 14.07 -41.10 20.69
N VAL A 101 12.95 -40.42 20.36
CA VAL A 101 12.00 -39.89 21.35
C VAL A 101 10.89 -40.91 21.63
N PRO A 102 10.74 -41.42 22.87
CA PRO A 102 9.71 -42.41 23.18
C PRO A 102 8.30 -41.81 23.11
N GLY A 103 7.38 -42.51 22.43
CA GLY A 103 5.97 -42.10 22.33
C GLY A 103 5.65 -41.10 21.22
N TRP A 104 6.65 -40.65 20.45
CA TRP A 104 6.43 -39.79 19.28
C TRP A 104 5.93 -40.60 18.09
N LYS A 105 4.83 -40.16 17.47
CA LYS A 105 4.32 -40.74 16.22
C LYS A 105 4.50 -39.72 15.10
N VAL A 106 5.35 -40.07 14.13
CA VAL A 106 5.65 -39.21 12.98
C VAL A 106 4.38 -38.97 12.16
N GLY A 107 4.08 -37.71 11.86
CA GLY A 107 2.93 -37.32 11.04
C GLY A 107 1.55 -37.56 11.66
N GLU A 108 1.46 -37.72 12.99
CA GLU A 108 0.17 -37.77 13.69
C GLU A 108 -0.53 -36.41 13.61
N SER A 109 -1.79 -36.39 13.15
CA SER A 109 -2.56 -35.16 13.05
C SER A 109 -2.90 -34.63 14.44
N VAL A 110 -2.66 -33.34 14.67
CA VAL A 110 -3.04 -32.64 15.92
C VAL A 110 -4.57 -32.61 16.10
N PHE A 111 -5.30 -32.58 14.98
CA PHE A 111 -6.75 -32.55 14.99
C PHE A 111 -7.33 -33.95 15.15
N HIS A 112 -8.48 -34.04 15.84
CA HIS A 112 -9.23 -35.29 16.00
C HIS A 112 -10.05 -35.70 14.77
N THR A 113 -9.87 -35.03 13.63
CA THR A 113 -10.66 -35.27 12.41
C THR A 113 -9.78 -35.81 11.30
N ASP A 114 -10.28 -36.81 10.55
CA ASP A 114 -9.63 -37.36 9.35
C ASP A 114 -9.69 -36.43 8.12
N ARG A 115 -10.22 -35.21 8.29
CA ARG A 115 -10.33 -34.21 7.22
C ARG A 115 -8.97 -33.56 6.99
N TRP A 116 -8.60 -33.39 5.72
CA TRP A 116 -7.47 -32.55 5.35
C TRP A 116 -7.62 -31.12 5.88
N THR A 117 -6.61 -30.66 6.62
CA THR A 117 -6.46 -29.27 7.04
C THR A 117 -5.36 -28.61 6.24
N THR A 118 -5.62 -27.41 5.73
CA THR A 118 -4.59 -26.64 5.04
C THR A 118 -3.44 -26.33 6.01
N PRO A 119 -2.19 -26.70 5.69
CA PRO A 119 -1.07 -26.49 6.59
C PRO A 119 -0.80 -25.00 6.76
N LEU A 120 -0.33 -24.63 7.94
CA LEU A 120 0.13 -23.26 8.21
C LEU A 120 1.42 -22.99 7.43
N THR A 121 1.65 -21.72 7.07
CA THR A 121 2.91 -21.33 6.42
C THR A 121 4.12 -21.68 7.29
N GLU A 122 3.99 -21.60 8.61
CA GLU A 122 5.06 -21.95 9.55
C GLU A 122 5.36 -23.46 9.53
N GLU A 123 4.34 -24.31 9.45
CA GLU A 123 4.48 -25.77 9.34
C GLU A 123 5.15 -26.19 8.02
N LEU A 124 4.93 -25.45 6.93
CA LEU A 124 5.58 -25.74 5.65
C LEU A 124 7.05 -25.31 5.62
N PHE A 125 7.41 -24.20 6.26
CA PHE A 125 8.71 -23.55 6.09
C PHE A 125 9.67 -23.70 7.30
N HIS A 126 9.31 -24.44 8.35
CA HIS A 126 10.17 -24.59 9.55
C HIS A 126 11.56 -25.17 9.31
N LEU A 127 11.74 -26.03 8.30
CA LEU A 127 13.04 -26.61 7.92
C LEU A 127 13.81 -25.76 6.89
N ARG A 128 13.15 -24.74 6.33
CA ARG A 128 13.73 -23.86 5.31
C ARG A 128 14.40 -22.65 5.97
N PRO A 129 15.35 -21.99 5.27
CA PRO A 129 15.93 -20.77 5.79
C PRO A 129 14.84 -19.74 6.08
N ARG A 130 15.00 -19.04 7.20
CA ARG A 130 14.02 -18.06 7.70
C ARG A 130 13.65 -16.99 6.65
N GLU A 131 14.60 -16.63 5.79
CA GLU A 131 14.39 -15.69 4.69
C GLU A 131 13.26 -16.13 3.74
N GLU A 132 13.15 -17.42 3.42
CA GLU A 132 12.10 -17.94 2.54
C GLU A 132 10.72 -17.83 3.17
N LEU A 133 10.62 -18.10 4.48
CA LEU A 133 9.39 -17.94 5.26
C LEU A 133 8.96 -16.47 5.25
N LEU A 134 9.87 -15.56 5.54
CA LEU A 134 9.60 -14.11 5.56
C LEU A 134 9.18 -13.63 4.17
N HIS A 135 9.85 -14.09 3.12
CA HIS A 135 9.50 -13.73 1.75
C HIS A 135 8.09 -14.21 1.38
N LYS A 136 7.69 -15.40 1.84
CA LYS A 136 6.33 -15.93 1.65
C LYS A 136 5.28 -15.19 2.48
N ARG A 137 5.61 -14.77 3.70
CA ARG A 137 4.69 -14.08 4.62
C ARG A 137 4.47 -12.61 4.25
N PHE A 138 5.54 -11.92 3.85
CA PHE A 138 5.54 -10.45 3.68
C PHE A 138 5.79 -9.98 2.23
N GLY A 139 6.17 -10.88 1.32
CA GLY A 139 6.47 -10.55 -0.08
C GLY A 139 7.74 -9.72 -0.27
N PHE A 140 7.90 -9.07 -1.43
CA PHE A 140 9.04 -8.18 -1.76
C PHE A 140 9.04 -6.84 -1.00
N LEU A 141 8.01 -6.57 -0.22
CA LEU A 141 7.78 -5.30 0.46
C LEU A 141 8.68 -5.14 1.70
N CYS A 142 9.19 -6.24 2.25
CA CYS A 142 9.98 -6.25 3.49
C CYS A 142 11.33 -5.50 3.37
N GLN A 143 11.91 -5.45 2.18
CA GLN A 143 13.31 -5.01 2.02
C GLN A 143 13.48 -3.49 1.95
N SER A 144 12.42 -2.74 1.61
CA SER A 144 12.50 -1.29 1.35
C SER A 144 11.53 -0.41 2.15
N MET A 145 10.71 -0.97 3.05
CA MET A 145 9.74 -0.19 3.83
C MET A 145 10.29 0.27 5.18
N ASP A 146 9.86 1.47 5.57
CA ASP A 146 10.07 1.97 6.93
C ASP A 146 9.30 1.11 7.94
N PRO A 147 9.91 0.74 9.08
CA PRO A 147 9.30 -0.15 10.08
C PRO A 147 7.99 0.37 10.66
N LEU A 148 7.85 1.68 10.79
CA LEU A 148 6.61 2.30 11.24
C LEU A 148 5.50 2.23 10.19
N GLN A 149 5.83 2.37 8.90
CA GLN A 149 4.83 2.24 7.83
C GLN A 149 4.34 0.79 7.71
N PHE A 150 5.20 -0.18 8.00
CA PHE A 150 4.81 -1.58 8.07
C PHE A 150 3.85 -1.82 9.24
N ALA A 151 4.16 -1.36 10.44
CA ALA A 151 3.33 -1.60 11.64
C ALA A 151 1.90 -1.02 11.55
N TYR A 152 1.69 0.05 10.78
CA TYR A 152 0.38 0.70 10.64
C TYR A 152 -0.47 0.19 9.46
N ARG A 153 0.00 -0.81 8.70
CA ARG A 153 -0.78 -1.33 7.57
C ARG A 153 -1.98 -2.14 8.07
N PRO A 154 -3.19 -1.94 7.51
CA PRO A 154 -4.36 -2.74 7.89
C PRO A 154 -4.14 -4.22 7.58
N GLY A 155 -4.40 -5.09 8.56
CA GLY A 155 -4.29 -6.55 8.44
C GLY A 155 -3.02 -7.18 9.02
N ILE A 156 -2.09 -6.39 9.56
CA ILE A 156 -0.84 -6.87 10.19
C ILE A 156 -1.06 -7.04 11.70
N ARG A 157 -0.72 -8.21 12.26
CA ARG A 157 -0.79 -8.45 13.70
C ARG A 157 0.41 -7.80 14.40
N VAL A 158 0.27 -7.49 15.69
CA VAL A 158 1.37 -6.94 16.51
C VAL A 158 2.60 -7.85 16.45
N GLU A 159 2.39 -9.17 16.46
CA GLU A 159 3.43 -10.19 16.32
C GLU A 159 4.23 -10.03 15.01
N ASP A 160 3.56 -9.75 13.89
CA ASP A 160 4.20 -9.57 12.60
C ASP A 160 5.09 -8.31 12.57
N ALA A 161 4.64 -7.23 13.21
CA ALA A 161 5.41 -6.00 13.35
C ALA A 161 6.65 -6.19 14.24
N VAL A 162 6.52 -6.94 15.34
CA VAL A 162 7.65 -7.29 16.22
C VAL A 162 8.66 -8.16 15.49
N ILE A 163 8.21 -9.17 14.75
CA ILE A 163 9.09 -10.04 13.95
C ILE A 163 9.85 -9.21 12.91
N PHE A 164 9.17 -8.30 12.20
CA PHE A 164 9.78 -7.40 11.22
C PHE A 164 10.82 -6.47 11.85
N LEU A 165 10.49 -5.86 12.99
CA LEU A 165 11.40 -4.95 13.71
C LEU A 165 12.65 -5.66 14.21
N LEU A 166 12.50 -6.88 14.76
CA LEU A 166 13.63 -7.69 15.20
C LEU A 166 14.52 -8.10 14.02
N ASP A 167 13.93 -8.51 12.91
CA ASP A 167 14.65 -8.90 11.70
C ASP A 167 15.43 -7.73 11.08
N ARG A 168 14.81 -6.54 11.02
CA ARG A 168 15.46 -5.29 10.62
C ARG A 168 16.63 -4.95 11.55
N ALA A 169 16.45 -5.08 12.87
CA ALA A 169 17.51 -4.80 13.84
C ALA A 169 18.69 -5.78 13.70
N LEU A 170 18.41 -7.08 13.50
CA LEU A 170 19.43 -8.12 13.35
C LEU A 170 20.19 -7.98 12.02
N SER A 171 19.51 -7.69 10.91
CA SER A 171 20.17 -7.45 9.61
C SER A 171 21.10 -6.23 9.60
N HIS A 172 20.83 -5.22 10.44
CA HIS A 172 21.76 -4.11 10.67
C HIS A 172 23.01 -4.53 11.46
N LEU A 173 22.92 -5.57 12.30
CA LEU A 173 24.06 -6.09 13.07
C LEU A 173 24.96 -7.01 12.24
N ASP A 174 24.42 -7.69 11.23
CA ASP A 174 25.18 -8.53 10.28
C ASP A 174 25.96 -7.72 9.22
N GLN A 175 25.77 -6.39 9.15
CA GLN A 175 26.58 -5.55 8.28
C GLN A 175 28.04 -5.57 8.77
N THR A 176 28.93 -6.04 7.90
CA THR A 176 30.38 -6.14 8.09
C THR A 176 30.95 -4.78 8.53
N GLY A 177 31.07 -4.58 9.84
CA GLY A 177 31.42 -3.29 10.45
C GLY A 177 30.85 -3.06 11.85
N SER A 178 29.91 -3.89 12.32
CA SER A 178 29.43 -3.85 13.70
C SER A 178 30.45 -4.50 14.66
N SER A 179 30.65 -3.90 15.84
CA SER A 179 31.65 -4.36 16.83
C SER A 179 31.36 -5.75 17.42
N VAL A 180 30.19 -6.32 17.15
CA VAL A 180 29.68 -7.56 17.76
C VAL A 180 30.15 -8.80 17.00
N SER A 181 30.35 -8.73 15.67
CA SER A 181 30.81 -9.87 14.87
C SER A 181 32.25 -10.31 15.20
N HIS A 182 33.04 -9.45 15.85
CA HIS A 182 34.37 -9.79 16.35
C HIS A 182 34.35 -10.65 17.63
N VAL A 183 33.23 -10.69 18.37
CA VAL A 183 33.15 -11.43 19.64
C VAL A 183 32.81 -12.91 19.41
N SER A 184 32.08 -13.24 18.35
CA SER A 184 31.66 -14.63 18.06
C SER A 184 32.72 -15.48 17.35
N THR A 185 33.83 -14.90 16.90
CA THR A 185 34.91 -15.57 16.16
C THR A 185 36.16 -15.90 17.01
N SER A 186 36.04 -15.98 18.33
CA SER A 186 37.11 -16.53 19.19
C SER A 186 36.85 -18.01 19.52
N PRO A 187 37.56 -18.97 18.90
CA PRO A 187 37.50 -20.36 19.29
C PRO A 187 38.44 -20.62 20.47
N GLY A 188 37.91 -21.26 21.51
CA GLY A 188 38.70 -22.08 22.44
C GLY A 188 39.39 -21.35 23.60
N LEU A 189 38.74 -21.39 24.77
CA LEU A 189 39.45 -21.41 26.05
C LEU A 189 38.79 -22.48 26.93
N LEU A 190 39.08 -23.73 26.60
CA LEU A 190 38.91 -24.89 27.48
C LEU A 190 40.19 -25.07 28.31
N LEU A 191 39.99 -25.24 29.62
CA LEU A 191 40.68 -26.14 30.55
C LEU A 191 42.22 -26.30 30.43
N ARG A 192 42.92 -25.69 31.40
CA ARG A 192 44.19 -26.06 32.09
C ARG A 192 44.37 -24.99 33.19
N ASP A 193 44.52 -25.26 34.49
CA ASP A 193 44.76 -26.46 35.31
C ASP A 193 43.80 -26.50 36.51
#